data_AF-A0A8J2IVS9-F1
#
_entry.id   AF-A0A8J2IVS9-F1
#
_cell.length_a   1.000
_cell.length_b   1.000
_cell.length_c   1.000
_cell.angle_alpha   90.00
_cell.angle_beta   90.00
_cell.angle_gamma   90.00
#
_symmetry.space_group_name_H-M   'P 1'
#
loop_
_entity.id
_entity.type
_entity.pdbx_description
1 polymer ?
#
loop_
_entity_poly.entity_id
_entity_poly.type
_entity_poly.pdbx_seq_one_letter_code
_entity_poly.pdbx_strand_id
1 'polypeptide(L)'
;MDPGRKAMLAGRRSPNRRDVTSPRHDPTNRITKPTKPTASKVNRKYLTQDEQSRQFVADEDKFVLKQSKKKADIRIREGRAKPIDYLAFNLRYIDTDRDVFDDDEADVAIDIPAPGDVIASLNSEQIAELDSDIASYHVLETNPTNREYWRALQTICADRKAKLDPHGHERRVVSSVSDDIDKILAPKTHDQLEALEKQIKNKLQSNEDIDTDYWEQLLKSLRVWKARAKLSQVYETIKEIRVKQLKESDPAKAKALGQATSAPKVTFGAQPGAAASASPDPTATPAYVSSSSHAGKSAPPGTERFSQADNEDFSQATKALYDREVARGVDENEEIFTSEEAVTTSKPQWADKYKPRKPRYFNRVQMGYDWNKYNQTHYDHDNPPPKVVQGYKFNIFYPELIDKTKAPTFKIIREHGRRRGESFAAAGEEDTCLIRFIAGPPYEDIAFRIVDREWDYSAKKDRGFKSSFDKVCSSLLVALHVGGLAMGWPLRAHTVVTFLAVG
;
A
#
# COMPACT_ATOMS: atom_id res chain seq x y z
N MET A 1 51.33 35.86 24.83
CA MET A 1 50.16 36.58 25.39
C MET A 1 50.37 36.75 26.89
N ASP A 2 50.15 37.97 27.36
CA ASP A 2 50.63 38.57 28.62
C ASP A 2 50.03 37.95 29.91
N PRO A 3 50.84 37.66 30.96
CA PRO A 3 50.39 37.07 32.23
C PRO A 3 49.35 37.89 33.02
N GLY A 4 49.14 39.17 32.70
CA GLY A 4 48.07 39.99 33.31
C GLY A 4 46.64 39.54 33.00
N ARG A 5 46.41 38.77 31.93
CA ARG A 5 45.06 38.33 31.53
C ARG A 5 44.57 37.05 32.23
N LYS A 6 45.45 36.32 32.92
CA LYS A 6 45.09 35.07 33.63
C LYS A 6 44.55 35.30 35.05
N ALA A 7 44.65 36.52 35.57
CA ALA A 7 44.29 36.88 36.94
C ALA A 7 42.86 37.46 37.12
N MET A 8 42.07 37.62 36.05
CA MET A 8 40.68 38.12 36.15
C MET A 8 39.61 37.02 36.27
N LEU A 9 39.98 35.74 36.24
CA LEU A 9 39.07 34.59 36.45
C LEU A 9 39.06 34.09 37.91
N ALA A 10 39.80 34.73 38.81
CA ALA A 10 39.86 34.37 40.22
C ALA A 10 39.40 35.54 41.10
N GLY A 11 38.09 35.57 41.41
CA GLY A 11 37.60 36.29 42.58
C GLY A 11 36.23 36.95 42.43
N ARG A 12 35.21 36.30 43.01
CA ARG A 12 34.48 36.81 44.20
C ARG A 12 33.36 35.83 44.56
N ARG A 13 33.61 34.99 45.57
CA ARG A 13 32.57 34.26 46.31
C ARG A 13 31.87 35.25 47.23
N SER A 14 30.57 35.44 47.04
CA SER A 14 29.71 36.16 48.00
C SER A 14 29.41 35.26 49.22
N PRO A 15 29.34 35.80 50.44
CA PRO A 15 29.23 35.02 51.66
C PRO A 15 27.83 34.45 51.89
N ASN A 16 27.81 33.28 52.52
CA ASN A 16 26.66 32.42 52.73
C ASN A 16 25.75 32.98 53.85
N ARG A 17 24.66 33.67 53.48
CA ARG A 17 23.65 34.15 54.43
C ARG A 17 22.72 32.99 54.78
N ARG A 18 22.97 32.34 55.93
CA ARG A 18 22.06 31.35 56.52
C ARG A 18 20.80 32.04 57.00
N ASP A 19 19.66 31.68 56.43
CA ASP A 19 18.34 32.07 56.93
C ASP A 19 17.98 31.14 58.09
N VAL A 20 17.72 31.73 59.27
CA VAL A 20 17.58 31.04 60.58
C VAL A 20 16.13 30.58 60.81
N THR A 21 15.28 30.62 59.77
CA THR A 21 13.84 30.30 59.87
C THR A 21 13.42 29.02 59.15
N SER A 22 14.35 28.25 58.60
CA SER A 22 14.04 26.98 57.93
C SER A 22 13.77 25.84 58.94
N PRO A 23 12.71 25.02 58.78
CA PRO A 23 12.46 23.86 59.64
C PRO A 23 13.64 22.89 59.68
N ARG A 24 13.97 22.41 60.88
CA ARG A 24 15.13 21.54 61.18
C ARG A 24 14.96 20.17 60.49
N HIS A 25 15.93 19.78 59.66
CA HIS A 25 15.92 18.54 58.89
C HIS A 25 16.03 17.30 59.80
N ASP A 26 14.96 16.51 59.92
CA ASP A 26 14.95 15.22 60.63
C ASP A 26 15.44 14.10 59.68
N PRO A 27 16.55 13.40 59.97
CA PRO A 27 17.10 12.37 59.08
C PRO A 27 16.36 11.03 59.12
N THR A 28 15.32 10.85 59.94
CA THR A 28 14.77 9.51 60.21
C THR A 28 13.51 9.11 59.44
N ASN A 29 12.95 9.98 58.57
CA ASN A 29 11.70 9.65 57.88
C ASN A 29 11.70 9.93 56.37
N ARG A 30 12.71 9.41 55.65
CA ARG A 30 12.70 9.38 54.17
C ARG A 30 12.43 7.98 53.67
N ILE A 31 11.17 7.71 53.34
CA ILE A 31 10.81 6.62 52.44
C ILE A 31 11.42 6.94 51.07
N THR A 32 12.48 6.23 50.70
CA THR A 32 13.10 6.32 49.39
C THR A 32 12.16 5.75 48.34
N LYS A 33 11.59 6.61 47.48
CA LYS A 33 11.00 6.14 46.22
C LYS A 33 12.13 5.50 45.40
N PRO A 34 11.98 4.26 44.89
CA PRO A 34 13.02 3.62 44.09
C PRO A 34 13.28 4.48 42.86
N THR A 35 14.56 4.82 42.68
CA THR A 35 15.05 5.58 41.54
C THR A 35 14.74 4.79 40.27
N LYS A 36 13.82 5.32 39.46
CA LYS A 36 13.53 4.79 38.11
C LYS A 36 14.87 4.77 37.34
N PRO A 37 15.28 3.65 36.72
CA PRO A 37 16.52 3.61 35.98
C PRO A 37 16.47 4.70 34.90
N THR A 38 17.49 5.55 34.87
CA THR A 38 17.63 6.60 33.86
C THR A 38 17.59 5.93 32.50
N ALA A 39 16.52 6.19 31.75
CA ALA A 39 16.39 5.71 30.37
C ALA A 39 17.66 6.13 29.62
N SER A 40 18.42 5.14 29.16
CA SER A 40 19.48 5.35 28.19
C SER A 40 18.87 6.14 27.05
N LYS A 41 19.47 7.29 26.71
CA LYS A 41 19.11 8.06 25.51
C LYS A 41 19.47 7.18 24.30
N VAL A 42 18.57 6.28 23.95
CA VAL A 42 18.58 5.60 22.65
C VAL A 42 18.34 6.73 21.65
N ASN A 43 19.41 7.14 20.97
CA ASN A 43 19.35 8.13 19.92
C ASN A 43 18.55 7.51 18.76
N ARG A 44 17.22 7.68 18.80
CA ARG A 44 16.31 7.20 17.75
C ARG A 44 16.64 8.02 16.50
N LYS A 45 17.42 7.43 15.62
CA LYS A 45 17.68 7.98 14.29
C LYS A 45 16.33 7.98 13.56
N TYR A 46 15.70 9.15 13.49
CA TYR A 46 14.50 9.34 12.69
C TYR A 46 14.90 9.12 11.24
N LEU A 47 14.30 8.09 10.64
CA LEU A 47 14.50 7.73 9.26
C LEU A 47 13.93 8.85 8.38
N THR A 48 14.68 9.34 7.39
CA THR A 48 14.20 10.46 6.55
C THR A 48 12.96 10.04 5.75
N GLN A 49 12.14 10.99 5.29
CA GLN A 49 10.94 10.68 4.50
C GLN A 49 11.26 9.82 3.27
N ASP A 50 12.41 10.05 2.64
CA ASP A 50 12.92 9.26 1.51
C ASP A 50 13.32 7.84 1.91
N GLU A 51 13.87 7.65 3.11
CA GLU A 51 14.20 6.32 3.61
C GLU A 51 12.93 5.56 4.05
N GLN A 52 11.93 6.25 4.60
CA GLN A 52 10.63 5.67 4.93
C GLN A 52 9.86 5.24 3.67
N SER A 53 9.89 6.05 2.61
CA SER A 53 9.26 5.68 1.33
C SER A 53 9.95 4.47 0.70
N ARG A 54 11.28 4.38 0.76
CA ARG A 54 12.02 3.19 0.30
C ARG A 54 11.69 1.94 1.10
N GLN A 55 11.57 2.05 2.42
CA GLN A 55 11.15 0.93 3.26
C GLN A 55 9.73 0.50 2.93
N PHE A 56 8.83 1.45 2.64
CA PHE A 56 7.47 1.15 2.22
C PHE A 56 7.44 0.36 0.90
N VAL A 57 8.19 0.79 -0.12
CA VAL A 57 8.29 0.08 -1.40
C VAL A 57 8.86 -1.33 -1.20
N ALA A 58 9.90 -1.48 -0.39
CA ALA A 58 10.48 -2.80 -0.09
C ALA A 58 9.50 -3.73 0.65
N ASP A 59 8.72 -3.18 1.58
CA ASP A 59 7.66 -3.91 2.29
C ASP A 59 6.51 -4.30 1.36
N GLU A 60 6.15 -3.44 0.41
CA GLU A 60 5.16 -3.71 -0.63
C GLU A 60 5.63 -4.83 -1.56
N ASP A 61 6.86 -4.77 -2.06
CA ASP A 61 7.47 -5.80 -2.90
C ASP A 61 7.46 -7.17 -2.21
N LYS A 62 7.83 -7.20 -0.92
CA LYS A 62 7.76 -8.42 -0.11
C LYS A 62 6.33 -8.96 0.02
N PHE A 63 5.35 -8.08 0.18
CA PHE A 63 3.95 -8.46 0.23
C PHE A 63 3.47 -9.03 -1.11
N VAL A 64 3.82 -8.39 -2.23
CA VAL A 64 3.50 -8.85 -3.59
C VAL A 64 4.13 -10.22 -3.85
N LEU A 65 5.37 -10.46 -3.42
CA LEU A 65 6.00 -11.78 -3.50
C LEU A 65 5.22 -12.82 -2.71
N LYS A 66 4.86 -12.54 -1.45
CA LYS A 66 4.09 -13.47 -0.61
C LYS A 66 2.72 -13.77 -1.22
N GLN A 67 2.03 -12.76 -1.74
CA GLN A 67 0.76 -12.94 -2.44
C GLN A 67 0.91 -13.80 -3.71
N SER A 68 1.98 -13.57 -4.48
CA SER A 68 2.23 -14.31 -5.73
C SER A 68 2.52 -15.78 -5.46
N LYS A 69 3.37 -16.10 -4.47
CA LYS A 69 3.63 -17.46 -3.99
C LYS A 69 2.33 -18.15 -3.51
N LYS A 70 1.56 -17.48 -2.65
CA LYS A 70 0.29 -18.02 -2.12
C LYS A 70 -0.74 -18.28 -3.22
N LYS A 71 -0.80 -17.40 -4.23
CA LYS A 71 -1.68 -17.56 -5.38
C LYS A 71 -1.29 -18.76 -6.25
N ALA A 72 0.01 -18.98 -6.44
CA ALA A 72 0.52 -20.17 -7.12
C ALA A 72 0.10 -21.46 -6.38
N ASP A 73 0.28 -21.49 -5.06
CA ASP A 73 -0.10 -22.64 -4.22
C ASP A 73 -1.59 -22.96 -4.35
N ILE A 74 -2.46 -21.93 -4.29
CA ILE A 74 -3.91 -22.10 -4.45
C ILE A 74 -4.25 -22.69 -5.81
N ARG A 75 -3.67 -22.16 -6.90
CA ARG A 75 -3.97 -22.66 -8.26
C ARG A 75 -3.54 -24.11 -8.47
N ILE A 76 -2.45 -24.52 -7.85
CA ILE A 76 -1.98 -25.92 -7.86
C ILE A 76 -2.97 -26.81 -7.13
N ARG A 77 -3.39 -26.43 -5.92
CA ARG A 77 -4.41 -27.17 -5.18
C ARG A 77 -5.74 -27.28 -5.93
N GLU A 78 -6.12 -26.25 -6.68
CA GLU A 78 -7.34 -26.21 -7.49
C GLU A 78 -7.22 -26.90 -8.86
N GLY A 79 -6.04 -27.44 -9.23
CA GLY A 79 -5.83 -28.09 -10.53
C GLY A 79 -5.82 -27.14 -11.74
N ARG A 80 -5.66 -25.83 -11.52
CA ARG A 80 -5.62 -24.78 -12.56
C ARG A 80 -4.26 -24.09 -12.63
N ALA A 81 -3.20 -24.83 -12.32
CA ALA A 81 -1.84 -24.30 -12.26
C ALA A 81 -1.30 -23.91 -13.64
N LYS A 82 -0.67 -22.75 -13.70
CA LYS A 82 0.19 -22.32 -14.79
C LYS A 82 1.60 -22.93 -14.64
N PRO A 83 2.42 -22.93 -15.71
CA PRO A 83 3.82 -23.37 -15.63
C PRO A 83 4.63 -22.65 -14.55
N ILE A 84 4.46 -21.33 -14.39
CA ILE A 84 5.12 -20.55 -13.33
C ILE A 84 4.73 -21.02 -11.93
N ASP A 85 3.49 -21.45 -11.74
CA ASP A 85 3.00 -21.84 -10.43
C ASP A 85 3.76 -23.09 -9.94
N TYR A 86 3.98 -24.09 -10.81
CA TYR A 86 4.79 -25.27 -10.48
C TYR A 86 6.24 -24.91 -10.12
N LEU A 87 6.84 -23.97 -10.86
CA LEU A 87 8.20 -23.51 -10.60
C LEU A 87 8.31 -22.75 -9.27
N ALA A 88 7.30 -21.94 -8.92
CA ALA A 88 7.23 -21.23 -7.65
C ALA A 88 6.98 -22.19 -6.48
N PHE A 89 6.13 -23.20 -6.68
CA PHE A 89 5.78 -24.20 -5.65
C PHE A 89 6.97 -25.07 -5.26
N ASN A 90 7.88 -25.36 -6.19
CA ASN A 90 9.16 -26.02 -5.89
C ASN A 90 9.97 -25.30 -4.79
N LEU A 91 9.87 -23.96 -4.71
CA LEU A 91 10.56 -23.19 -3.68
C LEU A 91 10.04 -23.45 -2.27
N ARG A 92 8.85 -24.02 -2.07
CA ARG A 92 8.33 -24.39 -0.72
C ARG A 92 9.33 -25.15 0.13
N TYR A 93 10.08 -26.03 -0.52
CA TYR A 93 10.93 -27.01 0.14
C TYR A 93 12.37 -26.51 0.30
N ILE A 94 12.72 -25.40 -0.35
CA ILE A 94 14.06 -24.80 -0.29
C ILE A 94 14.05 -23.50 0.51
N ASP A 95 12.95 -22.74 0.44
CA ASP A 95 12.83 -21.43 1.06
C ASP A 95 12.80 -21.56 2.59
N THR A 96 13.89 -21.14 3.23
CA THR A 96 14.06 -21.19 4.69
C THR A 96 13.22 -20.16 5.42
N ASP A 97 12.87 -19.07 4.75
CA ASP A 97 12.15 -17.93 5.35
C ASP A 97 10.63 -18.07 5.23
N ARG A 98 10.19 -19.31 4.98
CA ARG A 98 8.81 -19.64 4.66
C ARG A 98 7.94 -19.71 5.91
N ASP A 99 6.71 -19.24 5.74
CA ASP A 99 5.65 -19.32 6.75
C ASP A 99 5.05 -20.74 6.77
N VAL A 100 5.48 -21.55 7.73
CA VAL A 100 5.06 -22.97 7.88
C VAL A 100 3.54 -23.11 8.11
N PHE A 101 2.87 -22.05 8.56
CA PHE A 101 1.41 -22.06 8.78
C PHE A 101 0.59 -22.03 7.50
N ASP A 102 1.20 -21.68 6.35
CA ASP A 102 0.54 -21.76 5.04
C ASP A 102 0.71 -23.17 4.40
N ASP A 103 1.30 -24.14 5.10
CA ASP A 103 1.46 -25.53 4.64
C ASP A 103 0.18 -26.35 4.86
N ASP A 104 -0.40 -26.91 3.79
CA ASP A 104 -1.43 -27.94 3.89
C ASP A 104 -0.78 -29.33 3.86
N GLU A 105 -1.22 -30.24 4.74
CA GLU A 105 -0.71 -31.63 4.79
C GLU A 105 -0.96 -32.39 3.47
N ALA A 106 -2.01 -32.01 2.74
CA ALA A 106 -2.33 -32.57 1.42
C ALA A 106 -1.35 -32.17 0.31
N ASP A 107 -0.58 -31.09 0.49
CA ASP A 107 0.38 -30.58 -0.51
C ASP A 107 1.48 -31.59 -0.83
N VAL A 108 1.83 -32.41 0.17
CA VAL A 108 2.85 -33.46 0.07
C VAL A 108 2.47 -34.50 -0.99
N ALA A 109 1.18 -34.72 -1.26
CA ALA A 109 0.67 -35.69 -2.22
C ALA A 109 0.59 -35.17 -3.68
N ILE A 110 0.81 -33.88 -3.92
CA ILE A 110 0.67 -33.26 -5.25
C ILE A 110 1.86 -33.64 -6.14
N ASP A 111 1.65 -34.22 -7.31
CA ASP A 111 2.76 -34.52 -8.21
C ASP A 111 3.35 -33.22 -8.79
N ILE A 112 4.66 -33.00 -8.60
CA ILE A 112 5.34 -31.80 -9.09
C ILE A 112 6.34 -32.23 -10.16
N PRO A 113 6.21 -31.74 -11.41
CA PRO A 113 7.16 -32.04 -12.47
C PRO A 113 8.53 -31.39 -12.23
N ALA A 114 9.57 -31.97 -12.82
CA ALA A 114 10.91 -31.38 -12.78
C ALA A 114 10.91 -30.01 -13.49
N PRO A 115 11.61 -28.99 -12.97
CA PRO A 115 11.66 -27.65 -13.56
C PRO A 115 12.07 -27.65 -15.05
N GLY A 116 13.00 -28.53 -15.41
CA GLY A 116 13.45 -28.70 -16.80
C GLY A 116 12.36 -29.24 -17.72
N ASP A 117 11.55 -30.18 -17.24
CA ASP A 117 10.46 -30.79 -18.03
C ASP A 117 9.32 -29.78 -18.26
N VAL A 118 9.02 -28.96 -17.26
CA VAL A 118 8.05 -27.86 -17.40
C VAL A 118 8.47 -26.95 -18.55
N ILE A 119 9.72 -26.46 -18.56
CA ILE A 119 10.21 -25.56 -19.62
C ILE A 119 10.29 -26.27 -20.99
N ALA A 120 10.68 -27.54 -21.02
CA ALA A 120 10.77 -28.31 -22.26
C ALA A 120 9.40 -28.45 -22.96
N SER A 121 8.32 -28.58 -22.18
CA SER A 121 6.96 -28.78 -22.67
C SER A 121 6.30 -27.55 -23.31
N LEU A 122 6.86 -26.34 -23.12
CA LEU A 122 6.23 -25.08 -23.53
C LEU A 122 6.55 -24.68 -24.98
N ASN A 123 5.61 -23.96 -25.59
CA ASN A 123 5.76 -23.34 -26.90
C ASN A 123 6.40 -21.93 -26.82
N SER A 124 6.70 -21.31 -27.96
CA SER A 124 7.41 -20.01 -28.04
C SER A 124 6.68 -18.89 -27.28
N GLU A 125 5.35 -18.81 -27.40
CA GLU A 125 4.54 -17.78 -26.73
C GLU A 125 4.50 -18.00 -25.21
N GLN A 126 4.28 -19.24 -24.78
CA GLN A 126 4.26 -19.62 -23.36
C GLN A 126 5.61 -19.40 -22.70
N ILE A 127 6.72 -19.59 -23.42
CA ILE A 127 8.06 -19.28 -22.89
C ILE A 127 8.24 -17.78 -22.70
N ALA A 128 7.69 -16.95 -23.60
CA ALA A 128 7.75 -15.50 -23.43
C ALA A 128 6.91 -15.03 -22.23
N GLU A 129 5.71 -15.58 -22.02
CA GLU A 129 4.91 -15.33 -20.80
C GLU A 129 5.68 -15.77 -19.55
N LEU A 130 6.22 -16.99 -19.58
CA LEU A 130 6.97 -17.55 -18.46
C LEU A 130 8.22 -16.72 -18.12
N ASP A 131 8.95 -16.22 -19.11
CA ASP A 131 10.14 -15.38 -18.90
C ASP A 131 9.79 -14.05 -18.21
N SER A 132 8.68 -13.43 -18.60
CA SER A 132 8.14 -12.23 -17.94
C SER A 132 7.71 -12.51 -16.49
N ASP A 133 7.03 -13.63 -16.27
CA ASP A 133 6.60 -14.05 -14.94
C ASP A 133 7.82 -14.32 -14.04
N ILE A 134 8.82 -15.07 -14.53
CA ILE A 134 10.07 -15.34 -13.80
C ILE A 134 10.81 -14.05 -13.48
N ALA A 135 10.87 -13.09 -14.41
CA ALA A 135 11.52 -11.80 -14.17
C ALA A 135 10.89 -11.05 -12.99
N SER A 136 9.56 -11.10 -12.86
CA SER A 136 8.83 -10.51 -11.74
C SER A 136 9.24 -11.16 -10.41
N TYR A 137 9.29 -12.49 -10.34
CA TYR A 137 9.77 -13.21 -9.15
C TYR A 137 11.24 -12.90 -8.83
N HIS A 138 12.12 -12.86 -9.83
CA HIS A 138 13.54 -12.58 -9.63
C HIS A 138 13.79 -11.18 -9.03
N VAL A 139 13.02 -10.17 -9.44
CA VAL A 139 13.13 -8.80 -8.91
C VAL A 139 12.64 -8.72 -7.47
N LEU A 140 11.53 -9.38 -7.16
CA LEU A 140 10.91 -9.33 -5.84
C LEU A 140 11.63 -10.21 -4.80
N GLU A 141 12.41 -11.20 -5.22
CA GLU A 141 13.01 -12.20 -4.34
C GLU A 141 14.22 -11.65 -3.54
N THR A 142 14.11 -11.73 -2.22
CA THR A 142 15.15 -11.26 -1.28
C THR A 142 16.19 -12.33 -0.95
N ASN A 143 15.81 -13.61 -0.96
CA ASN A 143 16.70 -14.71 -0.59
C ASN A 143 17.71 -15.02 -1.72
N PRO A 144 19.03 -15.05 -1.43
CA PRO A 144 20.04 -15.32 -2.46
C PRO A 144 19.88 -16.69 -3.14
N THR A 145 19.47 -17.73 -2.41
CA THR A 145 19.31 -19.08 -2.95
C THR A 145 18.15 -19.17 -3.96
N ASN A 146 17.01 -18.58 -3.60
CA ASN A 146 15.84 -18.48 -4.48
C ASN A 146 16.16 -17.63 -5.73
N ARG A 147 16.92 -16.53 -5.59
CA ARG A 147 17.37 -15.74 -6.75
C ARG A 147 18.26 -16.54 -7.69
N GLU A 148 19.18 -17.36 -7.18
CA GLU A 148 19.99 -18.26 -8.01
C GLU A 148 19.12 -19.24 -8.79
N TYR A 149 18.09 -19.80 -8.16
CA TYR A 149 17.11 -20.66 -8.81
C TYR A 149 16.37 -19.95 -9.95
N TRP A 150 15.81 -18.77 -9.70
CA TRP A 150 15.13 -17.98 -10.73
C TRP A 150 16.07 -17.59 -11.88
N ARG A 151 17.32 -17.22 -11.59
CA ARG A 151 18.34 -16.91 -12.59
C ARG A 151 18.71 -18.12 -13.45
N ALA A 152 18.78 -19.30 -12.86
CA ALA A 152 19.01 -20.54 -13.60
C ALA A 152 17.82 -20.83 -14.55
N LEU A 153 16.58 -20.62 -14.10
CA LEU A 153 15.40 -20.74 -14.94
C LEU A 153 15.41 -19.76 -16.12
N GLN A 154 15.74 -18.48 -15.89
CA GLN A 154 15.88 -17.47 -16.97
C GLN A 154 16.89 -17.89 -18.03
N THR A 155 18.03 -18.45 -17.59
CA THR A 155 19.08 -18.91 -18.52
C THR A 155 18.58 -20.04 -19.42
N ILE A 156 17.76 -20.95 -18.89
CA ILE A 156 17.18 -22.05 -19.65
C ILE A 156 16.02 -21.59 -20.54
N CYS A 157 15.19 -20.66 -20.07
CA CYS A 157 14.15 -20.01 -20.89
C CYS A 157 14.78 -19.30 -22.10
N ALA A 158 15.90 -18.59 -21.91
CA ALA A 158 16.64 -17.95 -23.00
C ALA A 158 17.19 -18.96 -24.02
N ASP A 159 17.80 -20.07 -23.56
CA ASP A 159 18.25 -21.17 -24.43
C ASP A 159 17.09 -21.78 -25.22
N ARG A 160 15.97 -22.05 -24.55
CA ARG A 160 14.78 -22.64 -25.18
C ARG A 160 14.19 -21.69 -26.23
N LYS A 161 14.12 -20.39 -25.94
CA LYS A 161 13.67 -19.35 -26.86
C LYS A 161 14.57 -19.26 -28.09
N ALA A 162 15.89 -19.26 -27.90
CA ALA A 162 16.85 -19.27 -29.00
C ALA A 162 16.72 -20.53 -29.90
N LYS A 163 16.43 -21.69 -29.31
CA LYS A 163 16.18 -22.94 -30.06
C LYS A 163 14.87 -22.95 -30.84
N LEU A 164 13.86 -22.18 -30.39
CA LEU A 164 12.56 -22.08 -31.03
C LEU A 164 12.48 -20.98 -32.09
N ASP A 165 13.41 -20.02 -32.10
CA ASP A 165 13.45 -18.95 -33.10
C ASP A 165 13.81 -19.50 -34.50
N PRO A 166 12.91 -19.41 -35.50
CA PRO A 166 13.16 -19.88 -36.86
C PRO A 166 14.15 -19.01 -37.64
N HIS A 167 14.34 -17.74 -37.25
CA HIS A 167 15.13 -16.75 -37.97
C HIS A 167 16.50 -16.48 -37.33
N GLY A 168 16.86 -17.19 -36.25
CA GLY A 168 18.14 -17.06 -35.58
C GLY A 168 19.31 -17.45 -36.49
N HIS A 169 20.07 -16.46 -36.96
CA HIS A 169 21.28 -16.63 -37.78
C HIS A 169 22.33 -17.54 -37.10
N GLU A 170 22.35 -17.62 -35.76
CA GLU A 170 23.20 -18.52 -34.98
C GLU A 170 22.90 -20.01 -35.20
N ARG A 171 21.67 -20.40 -35.58
CA ARG A 171 21.26 -21.82 -35.61
C ARG A 171 21.86 -22.62 -36.77
N ARG A 172 22.16 -21.97 -37.88
CA ARG A 172 22.49 -22.64 -39.15
C ARG A 172 23.99 -22.99 -39.31
N VAL A 173 24.86 -22.35 -38.53
CA VAL A 173 26.32 -22.58 -38.56
C VAL A 173 26.80 -23.45 -37.39
N VAL A 174 26.03 -23.52 -36.30
CA VAL A 174 26.49 -24.08 -35.01
C VAL A 174 25.99 -25.50 -34.73
N SER A 175 25.05 -26.04 -35.52
CA SER A 175 24.43 -27.36 -35.25
C SER A 175 25.39 -28.55 -35.31
N SER A 176 26.47 -28.48 -36.10
CA SER A 176 27.44 -29.58 -36.21
C SER A 176 28.35 -29.67 -34.98
N VAL A 177 28.64 -28.55 -34.32
CA VAL A 177 29.57 -28.50 -33.19
C VAL A 177 28.80 -28.51 -31.86
N SER A 178 27.56 -28.00 -31.85
CA SER A 178 26.69 -28.00 -30.66
C SER A 178 26.43 -29.38 -30.10
N ASP A 179 26.23 -30.39 -30.96
CA ASP A 179 25.92 -31.76 -30.53
C ASP A 179 27.13 -32.41 -29.84
N ASP A 180 28.34 -32.11 -30.32
CA ASP A 180 29.57 -32.61 -29.71
C ASP A 180 29.88 -31.88 -28.40
N ILE A 181 29.62 -30.56 -28.34
CA ILE A 181 29.68 -29.79 -27.10
C ILE A 181 28.70 -30.37 -26.07
N ASP A 182 27.46 -30.66 -26.47
CA ASP A 182 26.44 -31.22 -25.58
C ASP A 182 26.84 -32.61 -25.04
N LYS A 183 27.44 -33.49 -25.87
CA LYS A 183 27.98 -34.78 -25.40
C LYS A 183 29.09 -34.61 -24.36
N ILE A 184 29.92 -33.58 -24.50
CA ILE A 184 31.02 -33.30 -23.57
C ILE A 184 30.50 -32.71 -22.26
N LEU A 185 29.49 -31.84 -22.31
CA LEU A 185 28.99 -31.12 -21.14
C LEU A 185 27.92 -31.90 -20.36
N ALA A 186 27.12 -32.74 -21.01
CA ALA A 186 26.02 -33.47 -20.40
C ALA A 186 26.38 -34.34 -19.18
N PRO A 187 27.47 -35.14 -19.18
CA PRO A 187 27.78 -36.01 -18.05
C PRO A 187 28.47 -35.29 -16.88
N LYS A 188 28.75 -33.99 -16.99
CA LYS A 188 29.57 -33.26 -16.03
C LYS A 188 28.74 -32.70 -14.87
N THR A 189 29.31 -32.72 -13.67
CA THR A 189 28.66 -32.15 -12.48
C THR A 189 28.75 -30.62 -12.46
N HIS A 190 27.94 -29.97 -11.61
CA HIS A 190 27.97 -28.51 -11.46
C HIS A 190 29.38 -27.96 -11.15
N ASP A 191 30.09 -28.60 -10.21
CA ASP A 191 31.44 -28.18 -9.81
C ASP A 191 32.47 -28.36 -10.95
N GLN A 192 32.32 -29.43 -11.74
CA GLN A 192 33.16 -29.66 -12.92
C GLN A 192 32.90 -28.61 -14.01
N LEU A 193 31.63 -28.25 -14.22
CA LEU A 193 31.25 -27.17 -15.15
C LEU A 193 31.78 -25.81 -14.68
N GLU A 194 31.82 -25.54 -13.38
CA GLU A 194 32.47 -24.33 -12.84
C GLU A 194 33.97 -24.29 -13.05
N ALA A 195 34.65 -25.41 -12.84
CA ALA A 195 36.08 -25.51 -13.11
C ALA A 195 36.38 -25.27 -14.60
N LEU A 196 35.57 -25.84 -15.49
CA LEU A 196 35.67 -25.61 -16.93
C LEU A 196 35.39 -24.16 -17.31
N GLU A 197 34.40 -23.51 -16.69
CA GLU A 197 34.10 -22.09 -16.93
C GLU A 197 35.34 -21.22 -16.65
N LYS A 198 36.04 -21.48 -15.55
CA LYS A 198 37.26 -20.77 -15.17
C LYS A 198 38.38 -21.03 -16.19
N GLN A 199 38.58 -22.27 -16.60
CA GLN A 199 39.58 -22.64 -17.60
C GLN A 199 39.31 -21.97 -18.96
N ILE A 200 38.06 -22.00 -19.43
CA ILE A 200 37.64 -21.38 -20.69
C ILE A 200 37.83 -19.86 -20.64
N LYS A 201 37.43 -19.20 -19.55
CA LYS A 201 37.63 -17.75 -19.37
C LYS A 201 39.11 -17.37 -19.37
N ASN A 202 39.95 -18.16 -18.71
CA ASN A 202 41.40 -17.92 -18.72
C ASN A 202 41.99 -18.11 -20.12
N LYS A 203 41.50 -19.10 -20.88
CA LYS A 203 41.89 -19.31 -22.28
C LYS A 203 41.43 -18.19 -23.22
N LEU A 204 40.25 -17.62 -22.98
CA LEU A 204 39.78 -16.47 -23.75
C LEU A 204 40.55 -15.17 -23.40
N GLN A 205 41.09 -15.08 -22.18
CA GLN A 205 41.93 -13.96 -21.75
C GLN A 205 43.39 -14.08 -22.18
N SER A 206 43.87 -15.30 -22.46
CA SER A 206 45.20 -15.48 -23.03
C SER A 206 45.23 -14.95 -24.45
N ASN A 207 46.27 -14.19 -24.80
CA ASN A 207 46.49 -13.68 -26.15
C ASN A 207 47.02 -14.77 -27.10
N GLU A 208 46.47 -15.99 -26.97
CA GLU A 208 46.76 -17.15 -27.81
C GLU A 208 45.89 -17.06 -29.08
N ASP A 209 46.41 -17.50 -30.23
CA ASP A 209 45.65 -17.59 -31.48
C ASP A 209 44.67 -18.77 -31.38
N ILE A 210 43.44 -18.45 -31.00
CA ILE A 210 42.38 -19.39 -30.65
C ILE A 210 41.12 -19.00 -31.44
N ASP A 211 40.31 -19.99 -31.83
CA ASP A 211 38.98 -19.78 -32.40
C ASP A 211 38.03 -19.16 -31.36
N THR A 212 38.00 -17.84 -31.29
CA THR A 212 37.19 -17.08 -30.33
C THR A 212 35.71 -17.45 -30.39
N ASP A 213 35.18 -17.68 -31.59
CA ASP A 213 33.77 -17.96 -31.80
C ASP A 213 33.38 -19.32 -31.23
N TYR A 214 34.24 -20.33 -31.41
CA TYR A 214 34.06 -21.64 -30.78
C TYR A 214 34.06 -21.56 -29.25
N TRP A 215 35.03 -20.87 -28.64
CA TRP A 215 35.11 -20.78 -27.17
C TRP A 215 34.00 -19.91 -26.58
N GLU A 216 33.53 -18.88 -27.30
CA GLU A 216 32.35 -18.11 -26.92
C GLU A 216 31.07 -18.96 -26.97
N GLN A 217 30.89 -19.80 -28.00
CA GLN A 217 29.78 -20.75 -28.09
C GLN A 217 29.85 -21.83 -27.00
N LEU A 218 31.04 -22.35 -26.71
CA LEU A 218 31.26 -23.28 -25.61
C LEU A 218 30.95 -22.62 -24.27
N LEU A 219 31.30 -21.34 -24.08
CA LEU A 219 30.97 -20.60 -22.86
C LEU A 219 29.46 -20.34 -22.73
N LYS A 220 28.77 -20.01 -23.83
CA LYS A 220 27.30 -19.86 -23.86
C LYS A 220 26.61 -21.17 -23.47
N SER A 221 26.94 -22.27 -24.14
CA SER A 221 26.39 -23.61 -23.85
C SER A 221 26.73 -24.09 -22.44
N LEU A 222 27.94 -23.84 -21.95
CA LEU A 222 28.34 -24.15 -20.58
C LEU A 222 27.47 -23.44 -19.54
N ARG A 223 27.13 -22.16 -19.74
CA ARG A 223 26.24 -21.43 -18.82
C ARG A 223 24.86 -22.08 -18.74
N VAL A 224 24.34 -22.56 -19.87
CA VAL A 224 23.06 -23.29 -19.93
C VAL A 224 23.17 -24.62 -19.20
N TRP A 225 24.22 -25.41 -19.44
CA TRP A 225 24.46 -26.68 -18.74
C TRP A 225 24.66 -26.49 -17.24
N LYS A 226 25.36 -25.44 -16.82
CA LYS A 226 25.53 -25.07 -15.41
C LYS A 226 24.18 -24.76 -14.75
N ALA A 227 23.32 -24.00 -15.43
CA ALA A 227 21.96 -23.71 -14.97
C ALA A 227 21.11 -25.00 -14.87
N ARG A 228 21.16 -25.89 -15.87
CA ARG A 228 20.48 -27.19 -15.84
C ARG A 228 20.97 -28.08 -14.69
N ALA A 229 22.27 -28.18 -14.48
CA ALA A 229 22.86 -28.96 -13.39
C ALA A 229 22.44 -28.40 -12.02
N LYS A 230 22.42 -27.06 -11.85
CA LYS A 230 21.95 -26.41 -10.62
C LYS A 230 20.47 -26.69 -10.37
N LEU A 231 19.61 -26.59 -11.38
CA LEU A 231 18.20 -26.92 -11.23
C LEU A 231 17.96 -28.40 -10.92
N SER A 232 18.74 -29.29 -11.52
CA SER A 232 18.69 -30.72 -11.21
C SER A 232 19.06 -30.98 -9.75
N GLN A 233 20.14 -30.36 -9.26
CA GLN A 233 20.55 -30.45 -7.86
C GLN A 233 19.46 -29.92 -6.91
N VAL A 234 18.91 -28.74 -7.20
CA VAL A 234 17.78 -28.15 -6.46
C VAL A 234 16.58 -29.10 -6.45
N TYR A 235 16.22 -29.66 -7.61
CA TYR A 235 15.08 -30.57 -7.72
C TYR A 235 15.28 -31.88 -6.95
N GLU A 236 16.47 -32.47 -6.99
CA GLU A 236 16.79 -33.66 -6.19
C GLU A 236 16.69 -33.37 -4.68
N THR A 237 17.17 -32.20 -4.22
CA THR A 237 16.98 -31.82 -2.81
C THR A 237 15.51 -31.68 -2.42
N ILE A 238 14.68 -31.12 -3.31
CA ILE A 238 13.22 -31.04 -3.12
C ILE A 238 12.64 -32.46 -3.04
N LYS A 239 13.01 -33.33 -3.98
CA LYS A 239 12.53 -34.72 -4.03
C LYS A 239 12.88 -35.47 -2.74
N GLU A 240 14.10 -35.33 -2.25
CA GLU A 240 14.54 -35.95 -0.98
C GLU A 240 13.73 -35.46 0.21
N ILE A 241 13.50 -34.15 0.33
CA ILE A 241 12.69 -33.54 1.40
C ILE A 241 11.24 -34.07 1.32
N ARG A 242 10.67 -34.12 0.13
CA ARG A 242 9.30 -34.63 -0.09
C ARG A 242 9.17 -36.11 0.22
N VAL A 243 10.13 -36.93 -0.20
CA VAL A 243 10.18 -38.36 0.15
C VAL A 243 10.31 -38.54 1.66
N LYS A 244 11.08 -37.69 2.36
CA LYS A 244 11.18 -37.73 3.81
C LYS A 244 9.84 -37.40 4.48
N GLN A 245 9.16 -36.35 4.04
CA GLN A 245 7.81 -35.98 4.55
C GLN A 245 6.77 -37.07 4.24
N LEU A 246 6.80 -37.66 3.04
CA LEU A 246 5.92 -38.77 2.67
C LEU A 246 6.17 -40.03 3.51
N LYS A 247 7.41 -40.32 3.91
CA LYS A 247 7.70 -41.48 4.78
C LYS A 247 7.06 -41.34 6.16
N GLU A 248 6.90 -40.11 6.64
CA GLU A 248 6.28 -39.82 7.94
C GLU A 248 4.75 -39.90 7.88
N SER A 249 4.13 -39.50 6.75
CA SER A 249 2.66 -39.49 6.58
C SER A 249 2.06 -40.72 5.88
N ASP A 250 2.70 -41.27 4.82
CA ASP A 250 2.23 -42.42 4.03
C ASP A 250 3.40 -43.21 3.36
N PRO A 251 3.86 -44.32 3.96
CA PRO A 251 5.02 -45.07 3.48
C PRO A 251 4.81 -45.76 2.12
N ALA A 252 3.56 -45.95 1.67
CA ALA A 252 3.27 -46.60 0.38
C ALA A 252 3.52 -45.65 -0.81
N LYS A 253 3.12 -44.37 -0.69
CA LYS A 253 3.38 -43.34 -1.70
C LYS A 253 4.86 -42.92 -1.75
N ALA A 254 5.57 -42.96 -0.61
CA ALA A 254 7.01 -42.68 -0.56
C ALA A 254 7.83 -43.64 -1.46
N LYS A 255 7.43 -44.92 -1.56
CA LYS A 255 8.06 -45.89 -2.46
C LYS A 255 7.79 -45.60 -3.93
N ALA A 256 6.58 -45.13 -4.28
CA ALA A 256 6.23 -44.76 -5.65
C ALA A 256 7.01 -43.52 -6.14
N LEU A 257 7.14 -42.48 -5.31
CA LEU A 257 7.91 -41.28 -5.64
C LEU A 257 9.42 -41.53 -5.70
N GLY A 258 9.94 -42.43 -4.86
CA GLY A 258 11.34 -42.86 -4.90
C GLY A 258 11.73 -43.69 -6.14
N GLN A 259 10.76 -44.32 -6.81
CA GLN A 259 10.97 -45.17 -7.99
C GLN A 259 10.55 -44.51 -9.31
N ALA A 260 9.73 -43.45 -9.29
CA ALA A 260 9.33 -42.74 -10.49
C ALA A 260 10.53 -41.99 -11.11
N THR A 261 11.12 -42.59 -12.15
CA THR A 261 12.04 -41.99 -13.11
C THR A 261 11.36 -41.65 -14.45
N SER A 262 10.04 -41.89 -14.56
CA SER A 262 9.25 -41.56 -15.75
C SER A 262 8.35 -40.36 -15.50
N ALA A 263 8.61 -39.27 -16.22
CA ALA A 263 7.94 -37.99 -16.10
C ALA A 263 6.41 -38.06 -16.35
N PRO A 264 5.59 -37.37 -15.56
CA PRO A 264 4.20 -37.11 -15.91
C PRO A 264 4.15 -36.14 -17.12
N LYS A 265 3.42 -36.50 -18.18
CA LYS A 265 3.14 -35.61 -19.32
C LYS A 265 2.11 -34.56 -18.90
N VAL A 266 2.57 -33.45 -18.32
CA VAL A 266 1.72 -32.28 -18.12
C VAL A 266 1.58 -31.56 -19.46
N THR A 267 0.36 -31.54 -20.02
CA THR A 267 0.07 -30.87 -21.29
C THR A 267 -0.63 -29.55 -20.99
N PHE A 268 0.05 -28.43 -21.21
CA PHE A 268 -0.48 -27.09 -20.96
C PHE A 268 -1.17 -26.57 -22.24
N GLY A 269 -2.48 -26.80 -22.41
CA GLY A 269 -3.21 -26.36 -23.62
C GLY A 269 -4.74 -26.23 -23.50
N ALA A 270 -5.23 -25.06 -23.94
CA ALA A 270 -6.59 -24.62 -24.31
C ALA A 270 -7.61 -24.23 -23.22
N GLN A 271 -7.76 -22.91 -22.97
CA GLN A 271 -8.99 -22.31 -22.44
C GLN A 271 -10.02 -22.14 -23.57
N PRO A 272 -11.29 -22.49 -23.34
CA PRO A 272 -12.41 -21.85 -24.03
C PRO A 272 -13.17 -20.88 -23.11
N GLY A 273 -13.46 -19.70 -23.65
CA GLY A 273 -14.81 -19.15 -23.62
C GLY A 273 -15.19 -18.23 -22.48
N ALA A 274 -15.03 -16.93 -22.72
CA ALA A 274 -15.80 -15.87 -22.09
C ALA A 274 -17.32 -16.08 -22.29
N ALA A 275 -18.12 -15.75 -21.28
CA ALA A 275 -19.55 -15.45 -21.45
C ALA A 275 -19.90 -14.21 -20.62
N ALA A 276 -20.27 -13.17 -21.36
CA ALA A 276 -20.83 -11.91 -20.89
C ALA A 276 -22.36 -12.02 -20.75
N SER A 277 -22.93 -11.24 -19.85
CA SER A 277 -24.33 -10.80 -19.86
C SER A 277 -24.42 -9.53 -19.00
N ALA A 278 -24.43 -8.32 -19.55
CA ALA A 278 -25.54 -7.63 -20.23
C ALA A 278 -26.75 -7.37 -19.30
N SER A 279 -26.90 -6.08 -18.95
CA SER A 279 -28.04 -5.41 -18.29
C SER A 279 -29.37 -5.59 -19.07
N PRO A 280 -30.57 -5.19 -18.58
CA PRO A 280 -30.92 -3.77 -18.40
C PRO A 280 -31.97 -3.41 -17.31
N ASP A 281 -31.97 -2.12 -16.93
CA ASP A 281 -33.12 -1.37 -16.36
C ASP A 281 -34.27 -1.26 -17.38
N PRO A 282 -35.50 -0.92 -16.95
CA PRO A 282 -36.02 0.41 -17.30
C PRO A 282 -36.91 1.11 -16.24
N THR A 283 -36.57 2.39 -16.01
CA THR A 283 -37.39 3.62 -16.14
C THR A 283 -38.80 3.78 -15.51
N ALA A 284 -38.93 4.90 -14.77
CA ALA A 284 -39.97 5.96 -14.83
C ALA A 284 -41.09 6.08 -13.75
N THR A 285 -40.87 6.99 -12.77
CA THR A 285 -41.60 8.26 -12.42
C THR A 285 -43.16 8.34 -12.32
N PRO A 286 -43.75 9.40 -11.70
CA PRO A 286 -43.98 9.63 -10.26
C PRO A 286 -45.47 9.91 -9.90
N ALA A 287 -45.85 9.93 -8.61
CA ALA A 287 -47.02 10.71 -8.18
C ALA A 287 -47.00 11.11 -6.69
N TYR A 288 -47.16 12.41 -6.48
CA TYR A 288 -48.00 13.12 -5.50
C TYR A 288 -47.80 12.99 -3.97
N VAL A 289 -47.25 14.08 -3.43
CA VAL A 289 -47.51 14.84 -2.19
C VAL A 289 -48.66 14.35 -1.28
N SER A 290 -48.37 14.20 0.01
CA SER A 290 -49.16 14.83 1.09
C SER A 290 -48.37 14.96 2.39
N SER A 291 -48.38 16.20 2.87
CA SER A 291 -47.86 16.72 4.12
C SER A 291 -48.64 16.24 5.34
N SER A 292 -47.95 15.99 6.45
CA SER A 292 -48.48 16.28 7.78
C SER A 292 -47.39 16.85 8.67
N SER A 293 -47.71 18.02 9.23
CA SER A 293 -47.04 18.70 10.33
C SER A 293 -47.04 17.81 11.58
N HIS A 294 -46.07 17.99 12.48
CA HIS A 294 -46.26 18.09 13.94
C HIS A 294 -44.94 18.55 14.59
N ALA A 295 -45.12 19.34 15.64
CA ALA A 295 -44.19 20.32 16.17
C ALA A 295 -43.14 19.76 17.15
N GLY A 296 -42.03 20.50 17.24
CA GLY A 296 -41.34 20.85 18.49
C GLY A 296 -40.56 19.73 19.19
N LYS A 297 -39.23 19.79 19.11
CA LYS A 297 -38.31 19.37 20.19
C LYS A 297 -36.97 20.10 20.07
N SER A 298 -36.46 20.46 21.24
CA SER A 298 -35.37 21.38 21.57
C SER A 298 -34.01 21.02 20.98
N ALA A 299 -33.19 22.06 20.73
CA ALA A 299 -31.81 21.93 20.27
C ALA A 299 -30.91 21.19 21.30
N PRO A 300 -29.90 20.44 20.83
CA PRO A 300 -28.96 19.72 21.71
C PRO A 300 -28.00 20.68 22.44
N PRO A 301 -27.50 20.27 23.63
CA PRO A 301 -26.68 21.11 24.48
C PRO A 301 -25.35 21.46 23.80
N GLY A 302 -24.98 22.75 23.83
CA GLY A 302 -23.73 23.28 23.26
C GLY A 302 -23.90 24.28 22.11
N THR A 303 -25.12 24.46 21.59
CA THR A 303 -25.39 25.40 20.46
C THR A 303 -25.71 26.84 20.90
N GLU A 304 -25.92 27.11 22.18
CA GLU A 304 -26.43 28.40 22.69
C GLU A 304 -25.44 29.56 22.59
N ARG A 305 -24.13 29.30 22.50
CA ARG A 305 -23.12 30.36 22.37
C ARG A 305 -22.98 30.92 20.94
N PHE A 306 -23.64 30.30 19.96
CA PHE A 306 -23.44 30.55 18.53
C PHE A 306 -24.58 31.32 17.86
N SER A 307 -25.60 31.76 18.62
CA SER A 307 -26.66 32.64 18.14
C SER A 307 -26.31 34.13 18.18
N GLN A 308 -25.12 34.49 18.70
CA GLN A 308 -24.64 35.88 18.80
C GLN A 308 -23.51 36.13 17.81
N ALA A 309 -23.87 36.21 16.52
CA ALA A 309 -23.13 37.01 15.55
C ALA A 309 -24.10 38.07 15.03
N ASP A 310 -23.61 39.30 14.93
CA ASP A 310 -24.39 40.53 14.83
C ASP A 310 -25.54 40.47 13.80
N ASN A 311 -26.68 40.99 14.23
CA ASN A 311 -27.97 40.89 13.58
C ASN A 311 -28.05 41.88 12.40
N GLU A 312 -27.52 41.50 11.23
CA GLU A 312 -27.75 42.22 9.97
C GLU A 312 -28.43 41.33 8.91
N ASP A 313 -29.67 41.71 8.55
CA ASP A 313 -30.42 41.31 7.34
C ASP A 313 -30.27 39.84 6.89
N PHE A 314 -30.72 38.92 7.73
CA PHE A 314 -30.86 37.52 7.34
C PHE A 314 -32.20 37.26 6.67
N SER A 315 -32.19 36.87 5.39
CA SER A 315 -33.41 36.35 4.76
C SER A 315 -33.95 35.15 5.56
N GLN A 316 -35.27 35.05 5.72
CA GLN A 316 -35.92 33.90 6.39
C GLN A 316 -35.52 32.58 5.73
N ALA A 317 -35.25 32.58 4.42
CA ALA A 317 -34.80 31.42 3.67
C ALA A 317 -33.42 30.93 4.13
N THR A 318 -32.47 31.83 4.42
CA THR A 318 -31.13 31.46 4.92
C THR A 318 -31.23 30.80 6.29
N LYS A 319 -32.08 31.37 7.17
CA LYS A 319 -32.27 30.85 8.52
C LYS A 319 -32.90 29.46 8.49
N ALA A 320 -33.93 29.25 7.67
CA ALA A 320 -34.58 27.95 7.52
C ALA A 320 -33.64 26.86 6.98
N LEU A 321 -32.78 27.18 6.00
CA LEU A 321 -31.79 26.24 5.45
C LEU A 321 -30.72 25.88 6.47
N TYR A 322 -30.24 26.87 7.23
CA TYR A 322 -29.27 26.67 8.30
C TYR A 322 -29.86 25.81 9.43
N ASP A 323 -31.05 26.16 9.92
CA ASP A 323 -31.73 25.46 11.01
C ASP A 323 -32.06 24.01 10.61
N ARG A 324 -32.39 23.75 9.34
CA ARG A 324 -32.57 22.40 8.80
C ARG A 324 -31.28 21.57 8.85
N GLU A 325 -30.13 22.18 8.54
CA GLU A 325 -28.84 21.48 8.55
C GLU A 325 -28.34 21.25 9.98
N VAL A 326 -28.65 22.15 10.91
CA VAL A 326 -28.43 21.95 12.35
C VAL A 326 -29.34 20.82 12.87
N ALA A 327 -30.61 20.81 12.47
CA ALA A 327 -31.59 19.79 12.88
C ALA A 327 -31.26 18.38 12.37
N ARG A 328 -30.45 18.25 11.31
CA ARG A 328 -29.89 16.96 10.87
C ARG A 328 -29.03 16.29 11.96
N GLY A 329 -28.56 17.05 12.95
CA GLY A 329 -27.71 16.56 14.04
C GLY A 329 -26.27 16.35 13.58
N VAL A 330 -25.33 16.36 14.52
CA VAL A 330 -23.90 16.06 14.27
C VAL A 330 -23.66 14.61 14.67
N ASP A 331 -23.06 13.83 13.77
CA ASP A 331 -22.73 12.42 14.02
C ASP A 331 -21.53 12.28 14.98
N GLU A 332 -21.32 11.13 15.61
CA GLU A 332 -20.26 10.90 16.62
C GLU A 332 -18.83 11.10 16.08
N ASN A 333 -18.69 11.03 14.76
CA ASN A 333 -17.44 11.21 14.02
C ASN A 333 -17.39 12.55 13.27
N GLU A 334 -18.34 13.44 13.52
CA GLU A 334 -18.39 14.76 12.92
C GLU A 334 -18.21 15.84 13.99
N GLU A 335 -17.43 16.86 13.66
CA GLU A 335 -17.26 18.04 14.51
C GLU A 335 -17.59 19.29 13.71
N ILE A 336 -18.14 20.31 14.37
CA ILE A 336 -18.46 21.58 13.73
C ILE A 336 -17.15 22.29 13.38
N PHE A 337 -17.02 22.72 12.13
CA PHE A 337 -15.79 23.29 11.60
C PHE A 337 -15.95 24.78 11.27
N THR A 338 -15.27 25.67 12.00
CA THR A 338 -15.42 27.14 11.90
C THR A 338 -14.11 27.90 11.73
N SER A 339 -13.02 27.26 11.27
CA SER A 339 -11.75 27.95 11.03
C SER A 339 -11.77 28.71 9.70
N GLU A 340 -12.54 29.80 9.67
CA GLU A 340 -12.55 30.80 8.60
C GLU A 340 -11.24 31.60 8.63
N GLU A 341 -10.62 31.76 7.46
CA GLU A 341 -9.39 32.53 7.31
C GLU A 341 -9.64 33.80 6.48
N ALA A 342 -8.97 34.89 6.85
CA ALA A 342 -9.15 36.18 6.20
C ALA A 342 -8.66 36.14 4.75
N VAL A 343 -9.58 36.34 3.80
CA VAL A 343 -9.24 36.45 2.38
C VAL A 343 -8.75 37.88 2.10
N THR A 344 -7.51 38.03 1.63
CA THR A 344 -6.96 39.31 1.21
C THR A 344 -7.50 39.70 -0.18
N THR A 345 -8.77 40.07 -0.26
CA THR A 345 -9.40 40.50 -1.52
C THR A 345 -9.44 42.02 -1.60
N SER A 346 -9.04 42.59 -2.75
CA SER A 346 -9.27 44.00 -3.07
C SER A 346 -10.78 44.27 -3.23
N LYS A 347 -11.23 45.50 -2.98
CA LYS A 347 -12.67 45.88 -3.07
C LYS A 347 -13.26 45.40 -4.41
N PRO A 348 -14.30 44.55 -4.41
CA PRO A 348 -14.86 44.03 -5.65
C PRO A 348 -15.56 45.14 -6.45
N GLN A 349 -15.44 45.12 -7.77
CA GLN A 349 -15.99 46.16 -8.66
C GLN A 349 -17.52 46.32 -8.58
N TRP A 350 -18.23 45.33 -8.03
CA TRP A 350 -19.68 45.38 -7.85
C TRP A 350 -20.10 45.99 -6.50
N ALA A 351 -19.17 46.25 -5.58
CA ALA A 351 -19.45 46.79 -4.25
C ALA A 351 -20.17 48.15 -4.29
N ASP A 352 -20.01 48.90 -5.38
CA ASP A 352 -20.71 50.18 -5.59
C ASP A 352 -22.21 49.99 -5.92
N LYS A 353 -22.61 48.80 -6.39
CA LYS A 353 -23.98 48.50 -6.83
C LYS A 353 -24.78 47.68 -5.81
N TYR A 354 -24.10 46.83 -5.05
CA TYR A 354 -24.73 45.93 -4.09
C TYR A 354 -23.93 45.93 -2.77
N LYS A 355 -24.64 45.95 -1.63
CA LYS A 355 -24.00 45.87 -0.30
C LYS A 355 -23.28 44.52 -0.17
N PRO A 356 -21.95 44.48 -0.01
CA PRO A 356 -21.20 43.23 0.19
C PRO A 356 -21.67 42.51 1.46
N ARG A 357 -21.84 41.19 1.37
CA ARG A 357 -22.30 40.32 2.46
C ARG A 357 -21.49 39.04 2.50
N LYS A 358 -21.23 38.50 3.69
CA LYS A 358 -20.66 37.16 3.84
C LYS A 358 -21.75 36.08 3.77
N PRO A 359 -21.53 34.96 3.07
CA PRO A 359 -22.49 33.86 3.06
C PRO A 359 -22.51 33.15 4.42
N ARG A 360 -23.66 32.58 4.79
CA ARG A 360 -23.76 31.71 5.97
C ARG A 360 -23.30 30.32 5.62
N TYR A 361 -22.69 29.61 6.56
CA TYR A 361 -22.24 28.24 6.35
C TYR A 361 -22.47 27.37 7.59
N PHE A 362 -22.59 26.06 7.38
CA PHE A 362 -22.61 25.04 8.41
C PHE A 362 -21.68 23.90 8.00
N ASN A 363 -20.40 24.07 8.31
CA ASN A 363 -19.37 23.12 7.89
C ASN A 363 -19.12 22.07 8.98
N ARG A 364 -18.73 20.88 8.55
CA ARG A 364 -18.37 19.76 9.43
C ARG A 364 -17.03 19.18 9.02
N VAL A 365 -16.21 18.80 9.98
CA VAL A 365 -15.01 18.00 9.78
C VAL A 365 -15.32 16.56 10.20
N GLN A 366 -15.01 15.60 9.33
CA GLN A 366 -15.13 14.19 9.64
C GLN A 366 -13.83 13.72 10.28
N MET A 367 -13.91 13.34 11.54
CA MET A 367 -12.81 12.80 12.32
C MET A 367 -12.93 11.28 12.37
N GLY A 368 -11.84 10.56 12.18
CA GLY A 368 -11.89 9.10 12.24
C GLY A 368 -10.53 8.47 12.49
N TYR A 369 -10.55 7.18 12.71
CA TYR A 369 -9.33 6.40 12.95
C TYR A 369 -8.68 6.02 11.63
N ASP A 370 -7.39 6.34 11.50
CA ASP A 370 -6.57 5.82 10.42
C ASP A 370 -5.90 4.53 10.89
N TRP A 371 -6.43 3.39 10.45
CA TRP A 371 -5.87 2.07 10.76
C TRP A 371 -4.74 1.72 9.78
N ASN A 372 -3.73 2.56 9.72
CA ASN A 372 -2.51 2.26 8.98
C ASN A 372 -1.72 1.10 9.64
N LYS A 373 -0.78 0.51 8.89
CA LYS A 373 0.00 -0.67 9.35
C LYS A 373 0.74 -0.43 10.68
N TYR A 374 1.17 0.80 10.94
CA TYR A 374 1.78 1.19 12.22
C TYR A 374 0.74 1.19 13.35
N ASN A 375 -0.40 1.83 13.14
CA ASN A 375 -1.47 1.94 14.13
C ASN A 375 -2.06 0.57 14.47
N GLN A 376 -2.17 -0.34 13.50
CA GLN A 376 -2.60 -1.72 13.73
C GLN A 376 -1.69 -2.51 14.69
N THR A 377 -0.44 -2.08 14.89
CA THR A 377 0.51 -2.78 15.79
C THR A 377 0.62 -2.15 17.17
N HIS A 378 0.11 -0.93 17.36
CA HIS A 378 0.24 -0.16 18.61
C HIS A 378 -1.10 0.18 19.26
N TYR A 379 -2.18 0.07 18.51
CA TYR A 379 -3.53 0.37 18.95
C TYR A 379 -4.45 -0.81 18.64
N ASP A 380 -5.46 -0.99 19.47
CA ASP A 380 -6.49 -2.02 19.34
C ASP A 380 -7.88 -1.38 19.44
N HIS A 381 -8.93 -2.18 19.31
CA HIS A 381 -10.30 -1.67 19.37
C HIS A 381 -10.61 -0.95 20.70
N ASP A 382 -9.99 -1.41 21.80
CA ASP A 382 -10.23 -0.91 23.13
C ASP A 382 -9.37 0.32 23.46
N ASN A 383 -8.24 0.50 22.77
CA ASN A 383 -7.38 1.68 22.79
C ASN A 383 -7.12 2.13 21.34
N PRO A 384 -8.10 2.75 20.68
CA PRO A 384 -7.97 3.13 19.28
C PRO A 384 -6.92 4.23 19.10
N PRO A 385 -6.34 4.36 17.89
CA PRO A 385 -5.39 5.43 17.59
C PRO A 385 -6.05 6.80 17.75
N PRO A 386 -5.26 7.88 17.87
CA PRO A 386 -5.80 9.23 17.82
C PRO A 386 -6.64 9.46 16.56
N LYS A 387 -7.80 10.13 16.69
CA LYS A 387 -8.63 10.49 15.54
C LYS A 387 -7.89 11.52 14.67
N VAL A 388 -7.91 11.32 13.36
CA VAL A 388 -7.37 12.22 12.35
C VAL A 388 -8.47 12.71 11.42
N VAL A 389 -8.21 13.79 10.69
CA VAL A 389 -9.17 14.33 9.72
C VAL A 389 -9.28 13.38 8.51
N GLN A 390 -10.49 12.87 8.27
CA GLN A 390 -10.81 12.02 7.12
C GLN A 390 -11.56 12.75 6.02
N GLY A 391 -12.13 13.91 6.30
CA GLY A 391 -12.89 14.66 5.31
C GLY A 391 -13.49 15.95 5.83
N TYR A 392 -14.03 16.74 4.91
CA TYR A 392 -14.73 17.98 5.17
C TYR A 392 -16.07 18.00 4.44
N LYS A 393 -17.09 18.53 5.10
CA LYS A 393 -18.41 18.81 4.54
C LYS A 393 -18.66 20.31 4.65
N PHE A 394 -18.64 21.00 3.52
CA PHE A 394 -18.96 22.41 3.44
C PHE A 394 -20.40 22.59 2.97
N ASN A 395 -21.23 23.21 3.80
CA ASN A 395 -22.58 23.62 3.40
C ASN A 395 -22.64 25.14 3.48
N ILE A 396 -22.61 25.80 2.33
CA ILE A 396 -22.54 27.26 2.24
C ILE A 396 -23.80 27.78 1.54
N PHE A 397 -24.50 28.70 2.18
CA PHE A 397 -25.81 29.19 1.78
C PHE A 397 -25.70 30.53 1.04
N TYR A 398 -26.24 30.57 -0.18
CA TYR A 398 -26.25 31.73 -1.08
C TYR A 398 -27.67 32.09 -1.56
N PRO A 399 -28.65 32.34 -0.67
CA PRO A 399 -30.06 32.54 -1.06
C PRO A 399 -30.32 33.81 -1.89
N GLU A 400 -29.51 34.85 -1.73
CA GLU A 400 -29.67 36.15 -2.41
C GLU A 400 -28.71 36.31 -3.59
N LEU A 401 -28.22 35.20 -4.16
CA LEU A 401 -27.33 35.26 -5.32
C LEU A 401 -28.09 35.90 -6.49
N ILE A 402 -27.54 36.99 -7.03
CA ILE A 402 -28.20 37.77 -8.10
C ILE A 402 -28.29 36.93 -9.38
N ASP A 403 -27.18 36.30 -9.76
CA ASP A 403 -27.13 35.40 -10.90
C ASP A 403 -27.21 33.95 -10.45
N LYS A 404 -28.44 33.45 -10.27
CA LYS A 404 -28.71 32.05 -9.88
C LYS A 404 -28.31 31.03 -10.93
N THR A 405 -27.97 31.47 -12.16
CA THR A 405 -27.55 30.56 -13.24
C THR A 405 -26.07 30.17 -13.11
N LYS A 406 -25.27 30.99 -12.42
CA LYS A 406 -23.85 30.73 -12.19
C LYS A 406 -23.64 30.12 -10.81
N ALA A 407 -23.19 28.87 -10.78
CA ALA A 407 -22.86 28.19 -9.54
C ALA A 407 -21.59 28.80 -8.90
N PRO A 408 -21.54 28.94 -7.56
CA PRO A 408 -20.32 29.24 -6.84
C PRO A 408 -19.23 28.20 -7.13
N THR A 409 -17.98 28.65 -7.19
CA THR A 409 -16.81 27.78 -7.47
C THR A 409 -15.85 27.80 -6.30
N PHE A 410 -14.92 26.86 -6.24
CA PHE A 410 -13.87 26.85 -5.23
C PHE A 410 -12.48 26.75 -5.87
N LYS A 411 -11.46 27.25 -5.17
CA LYS A 411 -10.05 27.15 -5.56
C LYS A 411 -9.21 26.76 -4.36
N ILE A 412 -8.24 25.88 -4.58
CA ILE A 412 -7.26 25.49 -3.56
C ILE A 412 -6.03 26.38 -3.73
N ILE A 413 -5.69 27.13 -2.70
CA ILE A 413 -4.52 27.99 -2.63
C ILE A 413 -3.54 27.34 -1.68
N ARG A 414 -2.40 26.89 -2.21
CA ARG A 414 -1.31 26.33 -1.41
C ARG A 414 -0.37 27.45 -1.01
N GLU A 415 -0.15 27.60 0.29
CA GLU A 415 0.84 28.54 0.82
C GLU A 415 2.24 28.18 0.27
N HIS A 416 3.04 29.20 -0.04
CA HIS A 416 4.40 29.11 -0.62
C HIS A 416 4.51 28.65 -2.09
N GLY A 417 3.42 28.64 -2.87
CA GLY A 417 3.50 28.36 -4.31
C GLY A 417 3.78 26.89 -4.68
N ARG A 418 3.53 25.98 -3.72
CA ARG A 418 3.70 24.53 -3.88
C ARG A 418 2.88 23.96 -5.02
N ARG A 419 3.44 22.98 -5.74
CA ARG A 419 2.67 22.17 -6.70
C ARG A 419 1.88 21.10 -5.97
N ARG A 420 0.84 20.58 -6.63
CA ARG A 420 0.04 19.46 -6.12
C ARG A 420 0.96 18.26 -5.88
N GLY A 421 1.03 17.78 -4.64
CA GLY A 421 1.86 16.63 -4.24
C GLY A 421 3.24 16.99 -3.63
N GLU A 422 3.61 18.26 -3.54
CA GLU A 422 4.84 18.70 -2.86
C GLU A 422 4.53 19.09 -1.39
N SER A 423 5.13 18.39 -0.43
CA SER A 423 5.05 18.66 1.01
C SER A 423 6.26 19.45 1.49
N PHE A 424 6.05 20.56 2.22
CA PHE A 424 7.12 21.31 2.90
C PHE A 424 6.94 21.35 4.43
N ALA A 425 5.89 20.73 4.97
CA ALA A 425 5.71 20.60 6.41
C ALA A 425 6.87 19.81 7.04
N ALA A 426 7.29 20.24 8.24
CA ALA A 426 8.25 19.49 9.03
C ALA A 426 7.66 18.13 9.43
N ALA A 427 8.52 17.11 9.59
CA ALA A 427 8.09 15.76 9.93
C ALA A 427 7.22 15.76 11.21
N GLY A 428 5.92 15.48 11.06
CA GLY A 428 4.93 15.43 12.13
C GLY A 428 3.88 16.55 12.12
N GLU A 429 4.02 17.56 11.25
CA GLU A 429 2.99 18.59 11.05
C GLU A 429 2.14 18.27 9.82
N GLU A 430 0.83 18.48 9.91
CA GLU A 430 -0.07 18.27 8.78
C GLU A 430 0.06 19.42 7.78
N ASP A 431 0.36 19.10 6.51
CA ASP A 431 0.33 20.10 5.44
C ASP A 431 -1.08 20.70 5.35
N THR A 432 -1.18 22.02 5.45
CA THR A 432 -2.46 22.73 5.31
C THR A 432 -2.48 23.58 4.03
N CYS A 433 -3.68 23.76 3.47
CA CYS A 433 -3.95 24.64 2.34
C CYS A 433 -5.26 25.40 2.54
N LEU A 434 -5.46 26.47 1.78
CA LEU A 434 -6.67 27.29 1.83
C LEU A 434 -7.64 26.88 0.72
N ILE A 435 -8.82 26.42 1.08
CA ILE A 435 -9.93 26.28 0.13
C ILE A 435 -10.74 27.58 0.12
N ARG A 436 -10.69 28.30 -1.00
CA ARG A 436 -11.40 29.56 -1.21
C ARG A 436 -12.67 29.32 -2.03
N PHE A 437 -13.81 29.63 -1.47
CA PHE A 437 -15.10 29.65 -2.16
C PHE A 437 -15.35 31.03 -2.75
N ILE A 438 -15.64 31.05 -4.05
CA ILE A 438 -15.84 32.24 -4.86
C ILE A 438 -17.29 32.24 -5.32
N ALA A 439 -18.01 33.25 -4.89
CA ALA A 439 -19.41 33.46 -5.25
C ALA A 439 -19.55 34.69 -6.16
N GLY A 440 -20.77 34.89 -6.67
CA GLY A 440 -21.14 36.12 -7.37
C GLY A 440 -21.67 37.19 -6.41
N PRO A 441 -21.93 38.41 -6.91
CA PRO A 441 -22.57 39.46 -6.14
C PRO A 441 -23.91 38.99 -5.52
N PRO A 442 -24.25 39.38 -4.28
CA PRO A 442 -23.55 40.31 -3.38
C PRO A 442 -22.58 39.63 -2.39
N TYR A 443 -22.19 38.38 -2.63
CA TYR A 443 -21.43 37.60 -1.66
C TYR A 443 -19.92 37.80 -1.79
N GLU A 444 -19.25 37.98 -0.66
CA GLU A 444 -17.79 37.97 -0.55
C GLU A 444 -17.24 36.54 -0.58
N ASP A 445 -16.01 36.40 -1.07
CA ASP A 445 -15.27 35.15 -1.05
C ASP A 445 -14.91 34.78 0.39
N ILE A 446 -15.10 33.50 0.74
CA ILE A 446 -14.71 32.95 2.05
C ILE A 446 -13.68 31.85 1.87
N ALA A 447 -12.74 31.73 2.80
CA ALA A 447 -11.73 30.67 2.76
C ALA A 447 -11.64 29.92 4.08
N PHE A 448 -11.28 28.64 3.98
CA PHE A 448 -11.05 27.78 5.13
C PHE A 448 -9.70 27.09 5.01
N ARG A 449 -9.01 26.92 6.13
CA ARG A 449 -7.76 26.16 6.22
C ARG A 449 -8.06 24.67 6.38
N ILE A 450 -7.71 23.87 5.38
CA ILE A 450 -7.93 22.42 5.37
C ILE A 450 -6.60 21.67 5.27
N VAL A 451 -6.60 20.39 5.63
CA VAL A 451 -5.46 19.49 5.41
C VAL A 451 -5.30 19.20 3.92
N ASP A 452 -4.10 19.42 3.38
CA ASP A 452 -3.73 19.20 1.97
C ASP A 452 -3.35 17.74 1.73
N ARG A 453 -4.35 16.85 1.81
CA ARG A 453 -4.23 15.44 1.40
C ARG A 453 -4.94 15.20 0.07
N GLU A 454 -4.60 14.09 -0.58
CA GLU A 454 -5.30 13.67 -1.79
C GLU A 454 -6.77 13.39 -1.51
N TRP A 455 -7.64 13.74 -2.46
CA TRP A 455 -9.09 13.57 -2.32
C TRP A 455 -9.51 12.22 -2.89
N ASP A 456 -10.44 11.55 -2.22
CA ASP A 456 -11.07 10.33 -2.73
C ASP A 456 -12.20 10.71 -3.70
N TYR A 457 -12.01 10.45 -4.99
CA TYR A 457 -13.00 10.68 -6.05
C TYR A 457 -13.91 9.46 -6.30
N SER A 458 -13.89 8.45 -5.43
CA SER A 458 -14.75 7.28 -5.53
C SER A 458 -16.24 7.67 -5.46
N ALA A 459 -17.09 6.98 -6.20
CA ALA A 459 -18.54 7.20 -6.20
C ALA A 459 -19.25 6.62 -4.96
N LYS A 460 -18.52 6.29 -3.88
CA LYS A 460 -19.11 5.75 -2.65
C LYS A 460 -20.01 6.81 -2.00
N LYS A 461 -21.26 6.40 -1.72
CA LYS A 461 -22.38 7.24 -1.23
C LYS A 461 -22.02 8.16 -0.06
N ASP A 462 -21.08 7.76 0.79
CA ASP A 462 -20.73 8.47 2.04
C ASP A 462 -19.22 8.74 2.23
N ARG A 463 -18.37 8.40 1.24
CA ARG A 463 -16.89 8.52 1.34
C ARG A 463 -16.22 9.06 0.07
N GLY A 464 -16.98 9.75 -0.77
CA GLY A 464 -16.53 10.21 -2.07
C GLY A 464 -16.67 11.72 -2.26
N PHE A 465 -15.80 12.32 -3.06
CA PHE A 465 -15.91 13.71 -3.47
C PHE A 465 -17.27 13.98 -4.14
N LYS A 466 -18.00 14.98 -3.65
CA LYS A 466 -19.27 15.42 -4.23
C LYS A 466 -19.37 16.94 -4.16
N SER A 467 -19.55 17.58 -5.31
CA SER A 467 -19.84 19.01 -5.42
C SER A 467 -21.21 19.19 -6.06
N SER A 468 -22.16 19.79 -5.34
CA SER A 468 -23.50 20.09 -5.85
C SER A 468 -23.98 21.46 -5.41
N PHE A 469 -24.51 22.22 -6.38
CA PHE A 469 -25.18 23.49 -6.13
C PHE A 469 -26.66 23.34 -6.45
N ASP A 470 -27.51 23.48 -5.43
CA ASP A 470 -28.93 23.75 -5.60
C ASP A 470 -29.11 25.28 -5.55
N LYS A 471 -30.13 25.83 -6.21
CA LYS A 471 -30.32 27.26 -6.57
C LYS A 471 -30.06 28.30 -5.46
N VAL A 472 -29.96 27.88 -4.21
CA VAL A 472 -29.75 28.68 -2.99
C VAL A 472 -28.66 28.12 -2.06
N CYS A 473 -28.15 26.92 -2.29
CA CYS A 473 -27.21 26.21 -1.41
C CYS A 473 -26.10 25.52 -2.21
N SER A 474 -24.85 25.83 -1.87
CA SER A 474 -23.69 25.08 -2.34
C SER A 474 -23.28 24.06 -1.30
N SER A 475 -23.19 22.80 -1.71
CA SER A 475 -22.76 21.68 -0.89
C SER A 475 -21.50 21.07 -1.51
N LEU A 476 -20.42 21.05 -0.75
CA LEU A 476 -19.16 20.41 -1.15
C LEU A 476 -18.78 19.40 -0.07
N LEU A 477 -18.81 18.12 -0.43
CA LEU A 477 -18.30 17.02 0.37
C LEU A 477 -16.95 16.62 -0.19
N VAL A 478 -15.92 16.68 0.65
CA VAL A 478 -14.57 16.25 0.35
C VAL A 478 -14.22 15.11 1.28
N ALA A 479 -14.01 13.92 0.74
CA ALA A 479 -13.38 12.83 1.46
C ALA A 479 -11.88 12.86 1.16
N LEU A 480 -11.06 12.81 2.21
CA LEU A 480 -9.62 12.64 2.07
C LEU A 480 -9.32 11.15 1.91
N HIS A 481 -8.38 10.83 1.03
CA HIS A 481 -7.91 9.47 0.87
C HIS A 481 -7.14 9.06 2.12
N VAL A 482 -7.73 8.18 2.92
CA VAL A 482 -7.05 7.50 4.02
C VAL A 482 -6.54 6.20 3.45
N GLY A 483 -5.21 6.08 3.31
CA GLY A 483 -4.54 4.90 2.77
C GLY A 483 -4.75 3.68 3.65
N GLY A 484 -5.88 3.01 3.47
CA GLY A 484 -6.26 1.83 4.21
C GLY A 484 -7.11 0.92 3.33
N LEU A 485 -6.47 -0.09 2.74
CA LEU A 485 -7.16 -1.25 2.18
C LEU A 485 -7.88 -1.92 3.35
N ALA A 486 -9.18 -1.65 3.52
CA ALA A 486 -10.01 -2.38 4.46
C ALA A 486 -10.15 -3.82 3.96
N MET A 487 -9.25 -4.70 4.39
CA MET A 487 -9.48 -6.14 4.32
C MET A 487 -10.62 -6.46 5.28
N GLY A 488 -11.80 -6.69 4.71
CA GLY A 488 -12.98 -7.13 5.44
C GLY A 488 -12.71 -8.45 6.15
N TRP A 489 -13.01 -8.49 7.44
CA TRP A 489 -13.18 -9.73 8.19
C TRP A 489 -14.66 -9.91 8.56
N PRO A 490 -15.14 -11.17 8.64
CA PRO A 490 -16.54 -11.49 8.49
C PRO A 490 -17.32 -11.19 9.76
N LEU A 491 -18.52 -10.62 9.58
CA LEU A 491 -19.57 -10.60 10.60
C LEU A 491 -19.86 -12.05 11.02
N ARG A 492 -19.44 -12.43 12.23
CA ARG A 492 -19.94 -13.65 12.88
C ARG A 492 -21.39 -13.42 13.28
N ALA A 493 -22.28 -14.14 12.59
CA ALA A 493 -23.63 -14.41 13.04
C ALA A 493 -23.65 -15.35 14.26
N HIS A 494 -24.86 -15.53 14.82
CA HIS A 494 -25.33 -16.25 16.02
C HIS A 494 -25.62 -15.27 17.18
N THR A 495 -26.87 -15.11 17.64
CA THR A 495 -27.83 -16.16 18.03
C THR A 495 -29.29 -15.73 17.87
N VAL A 496 -30.12 -16.74 17.59
CA VAL A 496 -31.56 -16.84 17.31
C VAL A 496 -32.43 -16.71 18.59
N VAL A 497 -33.78 -16.68 18.40
CA VAL A 497 -34.89 -17.11 19.31
C VAL A 497 -35.71 -15.91 19.85
N THR A 498 -37.04 -15.74 19.76
CA THR A 498 -38.26 -16.38 19.16
C THR A 498 -39.40 -15.33 19.24
N PHE A 499 -40.24 -15.16 18.23
CA PHE A 499 -41.69 -15.51 18.13
C PHE A 499 -42.68 -15.13 19.26
N LEU A 500 -43.90 -14.76 18.79
CA LEU A 500 -45.24 -14.66 19.43
C LEU A 500 -45.62 -13.31 20.07
N ALA A 501 -46.83 -12.75 19.95
CA ALA A 501 -48.11 -13.15 19.33
C ALA A 501 -48.97 -11.87 19.10
N VAL A 502 -49.73 -11.78 17.99
CA VAL A 502 -51.22 -11.85 17.91
C VAL A 502 -51.98 -10.92 18.86
N GLY A 503 -52.78 -10.04 18.25
CA GLY A 503 -53.81 -9.20 18.85
C GLY A 503 -54.39 -8.28 17.78
#